data_AF-A0A9W9D8T7-F1
#
_entry.id   AF-A0A9W9D8T7-F1
#
_cell.length_a   1.000
_cell.length_b   1.000
_cell.length_c   1.000
_cell.angle_alpha   90.00
_cell.angle_beta   90.00
_cell.angle_gamma   90.00
#
_symmetry.space_group_name_H-M   'P 1'
#
loop_
_entity.id
_entity.type
_entity.pdbx_description
1 polymer ?
#
loop_
_entity_poly.entity_id
_entity_poly.type
_entity_poly.pdbx_seq_one_letter_code
_entity_poly.pdbx_strand_id
1 'polypeptide(L)'
;MTIAQDQPSWSWVKMSACALVDVKVERNGSLNRFDNFARIEIALKGHVLRVRYEEMPDDELGFPGVSLFTTDGQQLGSLVSDDSDSKLLEVAELECVLLQKGVHATGIVITRAPGSGRIYHRVGLFLGHTRSDESGTYVSVQRFLSAVQTVVTIE
;
A
#
# COMPACT_ATOMS: atom_id res chain seq x y z
N MET A 1 -9.10 52.27 -7.65
CA MET A 1 -9.56 50.97 -7.14
C MET A 1 -9.06 49.92 -8.10
N THR A 2 -8.02 49.18 -7.72
CA THR A 2 -7.50 48.08 -8.53
C THR A 2 -7.70 46.82 -7.71
N ILE A 3 -8.55 45.94 -8.22
CA ILE A 3 -8.97 44.69 -7.58
C ILE A 3 -7.76 43.76 -7.52
N ALA A 4 -7.49 43.23 -6.33
CA ALA A 4 -6.49 42.22 -6.07
C ALA A 4 -6.69 41.01 -6.99
N GLN A 5 -5.64 40.64 -7.74
CA GLN A 5 -5.49 39.27 -8.21
C GLN A 5 -4.70 38.52 -7.15
N ASP A 6 -5.42 38.01 -6.15
CA ASP A 6 -4.97 36.84 -5.41
C ASP A 6 -4.79 35.72 -6.44
N GLN A 7 -3.55 35.49 -6.85
CA GLN A 7 -3.23 34.20 -7.44
C GLN A 7 -3.39 33.16 -6.32
N PRO A 8 -4.24 32.14 -6.49
CA PRO A 8 -4.17 31.01 -5.60
C PRO A 8 -2.80 30.38 -5.84
N SER A 9 -1.88 30.54 -4.91
CA SER A 9 -0.72 29.66 -4.83
C SER A 9 -1.31 28.27 -4.61
N TRP A 10 -1.37 27.47 -5.68
CA TRP A 10 -1.71 26.06 -5.60
C TRP A 10 -0.64 25.43 -4.70
N SER A 11 -0.93 25.34 -3.41
CA SER A 11 -0.12 24.57 -2.49
C SER A 11 -0.31 23.11 -2.93
N TRP A 12 0.68 22.60 -3.65
CA TRP A 12 0.82 21.18 -3.95
C TRP A 12 1.12 20.40 -2.67
N VAL A 13 0.31 20.56 -1.63
CA VAL A 13 0.19 19.56 -0.58
C VAL A 13 -0.53 18.40 -1.25
N LYS A 14 0.30 17.58 -1.92
CA LYS A 14 0.01 16.24 -2.39
C LYS A 14 -0.67 15.51 -1.25
N MET A 15 -2.01 15.46 -1.26
CA MET A 15 -2.76 14.63 -0.33
C MET A 15 -2.51 13.18 -0.74
N SER A 16 -1.47 12.60 -0.16
CA SER A 16 -1.20 11.16 -0.20
C SER A 16 -2.45 10.40 0.24
N ALA A 17 -2.70 9.24 -0.36
CA ALA A 17 -3.87 8.42 0.01
C ALA A 17 -3.75 7.87 1.44
N CYS A 18 -2.53 7.86 1.96
CA CYS A 18 -2.19 7.48 3.33
C CYS A 18 -1.56 8.67 4.08
N ALA A 19 -1.86 8.79 5.36
CA ALA A 19 -1.16 9.64 6.31
C ALA A 19 -0.54 8.78 7.41
N LEU A 20 0.73 9.06 7.74
CA LEU A 20 1.39 8.52 8.92
C LEU A 20 0.72 9.11 10.17
N VAL A 21 0.24 8.26 11.06
CA VAL A 21 -0.46 8.68 12.29
C VAL A 21 0.46 8.61 13.49
N ASP A 22 1.21 7.51 13.63
CA ASP A 22 2.06 7.25 14.79
C ASP A 22 3.23 6.33 14.41
N VAL A 23 4.34 6.45 15.13
CA VAL A 23 5.51 5.58 15.01
C VAL A 23 6.02 5.26 16.40
N LYS A 24 6.03 3.97 16.76
CA LYS A 24 6.61 3.48 18.00
C LYS A 24 7.86 2.70 17.71
N VAL A 25 8.91 2.99 18.45
CA VAL A 25 10.22 2.37 18.25
C VAL A 25 10.69 1.78 19.57
N GLU A 26 10.87 0.47 19.59
CA GLU A 26 11.50 -0.24 20.69
C GLU A 26 12.98 -0.48 20.35
N ARG A 27 13.87 -0.13 21.27
CA ARG A 27 15.32 -0.29 21.11
C ARG A 27 15.81 -1.36 22.08
N ASN A 28 16.71 -2.22 21.62
CA ASN A 28 17.42 -3.12 22.53
C ASN A 28 18.32 -2.26 23.43
N GLY A 29 18.17 -2.38 24.75
CA GLY A 29 18.80 -1.50 25.75
C GLY A 29 20.29 -1.22 25.51
N SER A 30 20.70 0.02 25.76
CA SER A 30 22.00 0.57 25.36
C SER A 30 23.19 -0.09 26.05
N LEU A 31 24.22 -0.38 25.27
CA LEU A 31 25.56 0.21 25.39
C LEU A 31 26.45 -0.36 24.27
N ASN A 32 26.97 0.54 23.42
CA ASN A 32 28.09 0.35 22.50
C ASN A 32 27.88 -0.03 21.02
N ARG A 33 26.67 -0.14 20.46
CA ARG A 33 26.53 -0.16 18.99
C ARG A 33 25.31 0.64 18.52
N PHE A 34 25.55 1.50 17.54
CA PHE A 34 24.60 2.36 16.84
C PHE A 34 23.30 1.59 16.49
N ASP A 35 22.16 2.20 16.84
CA ASP A 35 20.85 2.00 16.23
C ASP A 35 20.33 0.56 16.00
N ASN A 36 20.55 -0.36 16.95
CA ASN A 36 19.85 -1.65 16.93
C ASN A 36 18.41 -1.49 17.43
N PHE A 37 17.48 -1.23 16.51
CA PHE A 37 16.04 -1.28 16.76
C PHE A 37 15.60 -2.72 16.99
N ALA A 38 14.89 -2.97 18.09
CA ALA A 38 14.29 -4.27 18.38
C ALA A 38 13.00 -4.45 17.58
N ARG A 39 12.22 -3.37 17.43
CA ARG A 39 10.92 -3.35 16.75
C ARG A 39 10.52 -1.92 16.39
N ILE A 40 9.86 -1.76 15.24
CA ILE A 40 9.23 -0.51 14.83
C ILE A 40 7.77 -0.82 14.50
N GLU A 41 6.83 -0.14 15.14
CA GLU A 41 5.40 -0.21 14.80
C GLU A 41 4.98 1.09 14.14
N ILE A 42 4.28 1.02 13.02
CA ILE A 42 3.83 2.18 12.25
C ILE A 42 2.31 2.16 12.16
N ALA A 43 1.65 3.22 12.65
CA ALA A 43 0.23 3.42 12.42
C ALA A 43 0.01 4.30 11.18
N LEU A 44 -0.74 3.77 10.22
CA LEU A 44 -1.07 4.43 8.95
C LEU A 44 -2.58 4.63 8.84
N LYS A 45 -3.03 5.81 8.39
CA LYS A 45 -4.43 6.08 8.05
C LYS A 45 -4.56 6.30 6.55
N GLY A 46 -5.25 5.40 5.85
CA GLY A 46 -5.39 5.53 4.40
C GLY A 46 -6.53 4.69 3.84
N HIS A 47 -6.68 4.73 2.53
CA HIS A 47 -7.61 3.84 1.82
C HIS A 47 -7.09 2.41 1.91
N VAL A 48 -7.92 1.52 2.46
CA VAL A 48 -7.61 0.10 2.60
C VAL A 48 -8.57 -0.71 1.78
N LEU A 49 -8.02 -1.53 0.89
CA LEU A 49 -8.77 -2.39 0.00
C LEU A 49 -8.39 -3.85 0.27
N ARG A 50 -9.38 -4.72 0.41
CA ARG A 50 -9.15 -6.16 0.47
C ARG A 50 -8.75 -6.67 -0.91
N VAL A 51 -7.69 -7.47 -0.95
CA VAL A 51 -7.11 -7.99 -2.19
C VAL A 51 -6.89 -9.49 -2.08
N ARG A 52 -6.79 -10.14 -3.24
CA ARG A 52 -6.37 -11.52 -3.40
C ARG A 52 -5.08 -11.56 -4.19
N TYR A 53 -4.24 -12.53 -3.88
CA TYR A 53 -3.01 -12.79 -4.60
C TYR A 53 -3.23 -14.01 -5.49
N GLU A 54 -2.96 -13.85 -6.79
CA GLU A 54 -3.13 -14.93 -7.78
C GLU A 54 -1.85 -15.03 -8.62
N GLU A 55 -1.39 -16.26 -8.87
CA GLU A 55 -0.34 -16.53 -9.85
C GLU A 55 -0.90 -16.32 -11.26
N MET A 56 -0.20 -15.55 -12.09
CA MET A 56 -0.42 -15.51 -13.53
C MET A 56 0.80 -16.09 -14.26
N PRO A 57 0.64 -16.47 -15.54
CA PRO A 57 1.77 -16.80 -16.38
C PRO A 57 2.79 -15.66 -16.37
N ASP A 58 4.07 -16.01 -16.42
CA ASP A 58 5.15 -15.04 -16.53
C ASP A 58 4.88 -14.08 -17.70
N ASP A 59 5.22 -12.82 -17.51
CA ASP A 59 5.15 -11.86 -18.60
C ASP A 59 6.18 -12.19 -19.70
N GLU A 60 6.10 -11.52 -20.85
CA GLU A 60 7.04 -11.72 -21.97
C GLU A 60 8.52 -11.45 -21.57
N LEU A 61 8.76 -10.85 -20.41
CA LEU A 61 10.07 -10.54 -19.85
C LEU A 61 10.54 -11.55 -18.77
N GLY A 62 9.73 -12.57 -18.47
CA GLY A 62 10.07 -13.64 -17.54
C GLY A 62 9.97 -13.25 -16.06
N PHE A 63 9.24 -12.18 -15.74
CA PHE A 63 8.89 -11.89 -14.35
C PHE A 63 7.74 -12.81 -13.93
N PRO A 64 7.80 -13.44 -12.73
CA PRO A 64 6.69 -14.23 -12.23
C PRO A 64 5.43 -13.39 -12.28
N GLY A 65 4.39 -13.89 -12.95
CA GLY A 65 3.16 -13.16 -13.26
C GLY A 65 2.27 -12.92 -12.04
N VAL A 66 2.83 -12.69 -10.87
CA VAL A 66 2.06 -12.61 -9.63
C VAL A 66 1.39 -11.26 -9.52
N SER A 67 0.07 -11.27 -9.33
CA SER A 67 -0.73 -10.06 -9.36
C SER A 67 -1.75 -10.01 -8.24
N LEU A 68 -1.98 -8.79 -7.76
CA LEU A 68 -3.06 -8.49 -6.85
C LEU A 68 -4.34 -8.26 -7.64
N PHE A 69 -5.41 -8.84 -7.12
CA PHE A 69 -6.75 -8.67 -7.60
C PHE A 69 -7.64 -8.13 -6.49
N THR A 70 -8.69 -7.43 -6.86
CA THR A 70 -9.79 -7.16 -5.95
C THR A 70 -10.54 -8.45 -5.61
N THR A 71 -11.33 -8.42 -4.53
CA THR A 71 -12.19 -9.57 -4.17
C THR A 71 -13.21 -9.92 -5.25
N ASP A 72 -13.61 -8.97 -6.10
CA ASP A 72 -14.49 -9.17 -7.27
C ASP A 72 -13.74 -9.58 -8.56
N GLY A 73 -12.41 -9.77 -8.51
CA GLY A 73 -11.63 -10.38 -9.60
C GLY A 73 -11.03 -9.40 -10.60
N GLN A 74 -10.95 -8.11 -10.27
CA GLN A 74 -10.30 -7.12 -11.12
C GLN A 74 -8.82 -7.00 -10.76
N GLN A 75 -7.95 -7.07 -11.78
CA GLN A 75 -6.52 -6.91 -11.60
C GLN A 75 -6.15 -5.48 -11.18
N LEU A 76 -5.32 -5.35 -10.15
CA LEU A 76 -4.83 -4.07 -9.64
C LEU A 76 -3.39 -3.78 -10.08
N GLY A 77 -2.53 -4.79 -10.08
CA GLY A 77 -1.10 -4.65 -10.34
C GLY A 77 -0.26 -5.74 -9.69
N SER A 78 1.06 -5.65 -9.81
CA SER A 78 1.99 -6.62 -9.23
C SER A 78 2.21 -6.43 -7.73
N LEU A 79 2.62 -7.51 -7.09
CA LEU A 79 3.20 -7.50 -5.75
C LEU A 79 4.70 -7.76 -5.84
N VAL A 80 5.49 -6.87 -5.24
CA VAL A 80 6.89 -7.15 -4.90
C VAL A 80 6.89 -7.68 -3.47
N SER A 81 6.96 -9.00 -3.33
CA SER A 81 6.90 -9.69 -2.03
C SER A 81 8.17 -9.46 -1.21
N ASP A 82 8.02 -9.33 0.11
CA ASP A 82 9.14 -9.32 1.06
C ASP A 82 9.63 -10.74 1.39
N ASP A 83 8.76 -11.73 1.22
CA ASP A 83 8.98 -13.15 1.53
C ASP A 83 8.87 -14.00 0.25
N SER A 84 9.15 -15.31 0.32
CA SER A 84 8.94 -16.20 -0.83
C SER A 84 7.47 -16.31 -1.22
N ASP A 85 7.14 -16.13 -2.52
CA ASP A 85 5.78 -16.12 -3.07
C ASP A 85 4.91 -17.33 -2.68
N SER A 86 5.53 -18.49 -2.48
CA SER A 86 4.87 -19.73 -2.06
C SER A 86 4.17 -19.63 -0.69
N LYS A 87 4.69 -18.81 0.23
CA LYS A 87 4.04 -18.57 1.53
C LYS A 87 2.82 -17.66 1.41
N LEU A 88 2.74 -16.83 0.37
CA LEU A 88 1.67 -15.86 0.20
C LEU A 88 0.37 -16.48 -0.30
N LEU A 89 0.47 -17.57 -1.07
CA LEU A 89 -0.69 -18.33 -1.54
C LEU A 89 -1.46 -19.02 -0.40
N GLU A 90 -0.81 -19.24 0.74
CA GLU A 90 -1.43 -19.79 1.94
C GLU A 90 -2.12 -18.72 2.80
N VAL A 91 -1.93 -17.43 2.49
CA VAL A 91 -2.48 -16.31 3.26
C VAL A 91 -3.91 -16.00 2.79
N ALA A 92 -4.88 -16.32 3.64
CA ALA A 92 -6.30 -16.23 3.31
C ALA A 92 -6.83 -14.79 3.17
N GLU A 93 -6.23 -13.81 3.86
CA GLU A 93 -6.72 -12.43 3.89
C GLU A 93 -5.58 -11.43 3.72
N LEU A 94 -5.55 -10.76 2.57
CA LEU A 94 -4.62 -9.67 2.27
C LEU A 94 -5.38 -8.35 2.19
N GLU A 95 -4.77 -7.31 2.74
CA GLU A 95 -5.22 -5.93 2.61
C GLU A 95 -4.12 -5.10 1.94
N CYS A 96 -4.50 -4.16 1.10
CA CYS A 96 -3.57 -3.21 0.49
C CYS A 96 -3.92 -1.80 0.96
N VAL A 97 -2.91 -1.09 1.46
CA VAL A 97 -2.99 0.30 1.90
C VAL A 97 -2.37 1.17 0.81
N LEU A 98 -3.16 2.05 0.19
CA LEU A 98 -2.64 2.93 -0.86
C LEU A 98 -1.78 4.05 -0.24
N LEU A 99 -0.49 4.11 -0.61
CA LEU A 99 0.42 5.17 -0.17
C LEU A 99 0.33 6.39 -1.09
N GLN A 100 0.47 6.16 -2.40
CA GLN A 100 0.56 7.20 -3.41
C GLN A 100 -0.46 7.00 -4.52
N LYS A 101 -1.11 8.10 -4.90
CA LYS A 101 -1.99 8.20 -6.08
C LYS A 101 -1.19 8.66 -7.30
N GLY A 102 -1.60 8.25 -8.49
CA GLY A 102 -1.06 8.76 -9.75
C GLY A 102 -0.82 7.67 -10.80
N VAL A 103 0.02 7.99 -11.78
CA VAL A 103 0.36 7.13 -12.92
C VAL A 103 0.89 5.76 -12.47
N HIS A 104 1.68 5.75 -11.39
CA HIS A 104 2.17 4.54 -10.75
C HIS A 104 1.65 4.54 -9.31
N ALA A 105 0.42 4.07 -9.14
CA ALA A 105 -0.15 3.88 -7.82
C ALA A 105 0.71 2.88 -7.04
N THR A 106 1.06 3.21 -5.79
CA THR A 106 1.86 2.32 -4.94
C THR A 106 1.21 2.16 -3.58
N GLY A 107 1.35 0.97 -3.00
CA GLY A 107 0.75 0.62 -1.74
C GLY A 107 1.60 -0.38 -0.95
N ILE A 108 1.20 -0.60 0.30
CA ILE A 108 1.76 -1.65 1.14
C ILE A 108 0.72 -2.76 1.22
N VAL A 109 1.12 -3.98 0.91
CA VAL A 109 0.31 -5.17 1.14
C VAL A 109 0.62 -5.71 2.52
N ILE A 110 -0.43 -5.99 3.27
CA ILE A 110 -0.37 -6.42 4.65
C ILE A 110 -1.28 -7.62 4.89
N THR A 111 -0.92 -8.45 5.86
CA THR A 111 -1.75 -9.53 6.38
C THR A 111 -1.95 -9.36 7.88
N ARG A 112 -3.04 -9.88 8.41
CA ARG A 112 -3.37 -9.72 9.82
C ARG A 112 -2.46 -10.58 10.70
N ALA A 113 -1.92 -10.00 11.77
CA ALA A 113 -1.14 -10.75 12.74
C ALA A 113 -2.04 -11.75 13.51
N PRO A 114 -1.59 -13.00 13.75
CA PRO A 114 -2.36 -13.99 14.48
C PRO A 114 -2.80 -13.49 15.86
N GLY A 115 -4.09 -13.62 16.19
CA GLY A 115 -4.62 -13.21 17.49
C GLY A 115 -4.79 -11.70 17.71
N SER A 116 -4.51 -10.86 16.70
CA SER A 116 -4.75 -9.42 16.78
C SER A 116 -5.79 -8.94 15.77
N GLY A 117 -6.68 -8.04 16.20
CA GLY A 117 -7.68 -7.43 15.33
C GLY A 117 -7.22 -6.17 14.59
N ARG A 118 -6.06 -5.61 14.95
CA ARG A 118 -5.60 -4.28 14.46
C ARG A 118 -4.13 -4.21 14.08
N ILE A 119 -3.39 -5.29 14.30
CA ILE A 119 -1.98 -5.40 13.99
C ILE A 119 -1.82 -6.24 12.74
N TYR A 120 -0.93 -5.80 11.87
CA TYR A 120 -0.68 -6.40 10.59
C TYR A 120 0.82 -6.58 10.35
N HIS A 121 1.19 -7.65 9.66
CA HIS A 121 2.53 -7.84 9.13
C HIS A 121 2.59 -7.35 7.70
N ARG A 122 3.68 -6.67 7.35
CA ARG A 122 3.96 -6.34 5.95
C ARG A 122 4.25 -7.62 5.16
N VAL A 123 3.62 -7.69 3.99
CA VAL A 123 3.78 -8.78 3.02
C VAL A 123 4.64 -8.32 1.85
N GLY A 124 4.50 -7.06 1.42
CA GLY A 124 5.25 -6.54 0.28
C GLY A 124 4.76 -5.18 -0.18
N LEU A 125 5.23 -4.78 -1.35
CA LEU A 125 4.87 -3.53 -2.01
C LEU A 125 3.98 -3.80 -3.22
N PHE A 126 2.85 -3.11 -3.27
CA PHE A 126 1.98 -3.06 -4.43
C PHE A 126 2.49 -2.06 -5.45
N LEU A 127 2.60 -2.50 -6.70
CA LEU A 127 2.90 -1.67 -7.87
C LEU A 127 1.71 -1.73 -8.84
N GLY A 128 0.96 -0.65 -8.96
CA GLY A 128 -0.19 -0.57 -9.85
C GLY A 128 0.20 -0.65 -11.33
N HIS A 129 -0.46 -1.54 -12.08
CA HIS A 129 -0.30 -1.59 -13.53
C HIS A 129 -1.14 -0.49 -14.21
N THR A 130 -0.52 0.17 -15.18
CA THR A 130 -1.15 1.16 -16.05
C THR A 130 -1.94 0.47 -17.16
N ARG A 131 -3.17 0.03 -16.87
CA ARG A 131 -4.20 0.02 -17.92
C ARG A 131 -5.09 1.22 -17.67
N SER A 132 -4.87 2.28 -18.45
CA SER A 132 -5.84 3.38 -18.54
C SER A 132 -7.11 2.80 -19.14
N ASP A 133 -8.25 3.06 -18.51
CA ASP A 133 -9.50 3.01 -19.25
C ASP A 133 -9.47 4.04 -20.40
N GLU A 134 -10.43 3.98 -21.32
CA GLU A 134 -10.54 4.93 -22.45
C GLU A 134 -10.63 6.41 -22.00
N SER A 135 -10.88 6.66 -20.71
CA SER A 135 -10.95 7.98 -20.09
C SER A 135 -9.63 8.49 -19.50
N GLY A 136 -8.55 7.70 -19.57
CA GLY A 136 -7.25 8.05 -18.99
C GLY A 136 -7.20 7.90 -17.47
N THR A 137 -8.22 7.30 -16.84
CA THR A 137 -8.24 7.08 -15.40
C THR A 137 -7.69 5.70 -15.04
N TYR A 138 -6.89 5.65 -13.98
CA TYR A 138 -6.25 4.42 -13.52
C TYR A 138 -7.24 3.59 -12.69
N VAL A 139 -7.61 2.42 -13.21
CA VAL A 139 -8.54 1.47 -12.58
C VAL A 139 -8.17 1.18 -11.12
N SER A 140 -6.88 0.93 -10.85
CA SER A 140 -6.40 0.65 -9.49
C SER A 140 -6.65 1.83 -8.55
N VAL A 141 -6.30 3.05 -8.96
CA VAL A 141 -6.50 4.27 -8.15
C VAL A 141 -7.98 4.49 -7.84
N GLN A 142 -8.88 4.34 -8.82
CA GLN A 142 -10.31 4.49 -8.60
C GLN A 142 -10.83 3.50 -7.55
N ARG A 143 -10.43 2.23 -7.64
CA ARG A 143 -10.82 1.21 -6.66
C ARG A 143 -10.35 1.57 -5.26
N PHE A 144 -9.11 2.02 -5.09
CA PHE A 144 -8.64 2.49 -3.79
C PHE A 144 -9.39 3.73 -3.31
N LEU A 145 -9.64 4.72 -4.17
CA LEU A 145 -10.38 5.92 -3.79
C LEU A 145 -11.82 5.62 -3.34
N SER A 146 -12.43 4.56 -3.89
CA SER A 146 -13.74 4.08 -3.46
C SER A 146 -13.71 3.26 -2.17
N ALA A 147 -12.54 2.81 -1.73
CA ALA A 147 -12.38 1.98 -0.54
C ALA A 147 -12.44 2.81 0.75
N VAL A 148 -12.80 2.15 1.85
CA VAL A 148 -12.95 2.78 3.17
C VAL A 148 -11.58 3.23 3.68
N GLN A 149 -11.54 4.44 4.26
CA GLN A 149 -10.36 4.93 4.94
C GLN A 149 -10.33 4.42 6.39
N THR A 150 -9.26 3.76 6.80
CA THR A 150 -9.09 3.23 8.16
C THR A 150 -7.66 3.40 8.67
N VAL A 151 -7.48 3.28 9.99
CA VAL A 151 -6.17 3.24 10.65
C VAL A 151 -5.74 1.78 10.80
N VAL A 152 -4.55 1.45 10.33
CA VAL A 152 -3.91 0.13 10.48
C VAL A 152 -2.56 0.28 11.18
N THR A 153 -2.20 -0.66 12.05
CA THR A 153 -0.87 -0.72 12.67
C THR A 153 -0.07 -1.84 12.01
N ILE A 154 1.09 -1.49 11.49
CA ILE A 154 2.00 -2.40 10.79
C ILE A 154 3.22 -2.67 11.67
N GLU A 155 3.63 -3.92 11.72
CA GLU A 155 4.86 -4.43 12.35
C GLU A 155 5.91 -4.85 11.32
#